data_AF-A0A1H9LQ25-F1
#
_entry.id   AF-A0A1H9LQ25-F1
#
_cell.length_a   1.000
_cell.length_b   1.000
_cell.length_c   1.000
_cell.angle_alpha   90.00
_cell.angle_beta   90.00
_cell.angle_gamma   90.00
#
_symmetry.space_group_name_H-M   'P 1'
#
loop_
_entity.id
_entity.type
_entity.pdbx_description
1 polymer ?
#
loop_
_entity_poly.entity_id
_entity_poly.type
_entity_poly.pdbx_seq_one_letter_code
_entity_poly.pdbx_strand_id
1 'polypeptide(L)'
;MEDGDAVRTGGGLPAASRTALRGPAVRRLLALRAGKKLTAGHVRVAADALGVAERTVWRWLAAAERDEAAAASPGAPPRAGATFTVTPEVRGLLALWKGNVRAVHRELVLRAC
;
A
#
# COMPACT_ATOMS: atom_id res chain seq x y z
N MET A 1 4.98 20.26 -37.78
CA MET A 1 3.82 19.69 -38.49
C MET A 1 3.48 18.41 -37.77
N GLU A 2 2.60 18.33 -36.79
CA GLU A 2 1.72 19.25 -36.03
C GLU A 2 1.65 18.57 -34.64
N ASP A 3 2.01 19.26 -33.56
CA ASP A 3 1.09 19.97 -32.67
C ASP A 3 0.18 19.05 -31.83
N GLY A 4 0.37 19.15 -30.51
CA GLY A 4 -0.73 19.11 -29.55
C GLY A 4 -1.25 17.73 -29.13
N ASP A 5 -0.80 17.26 -27.96
CA ASP A 5 -1.77 16.72 -27.01
C ASP A 5 -1.52 17.29 -25.61
N ALA A 6 -2.25 18.37 -25.36
CA ALA A 6 -2.73 18.86 -24.08
C ALA A 6 -1.79 18.74 -22.86
N VAL A 7 -0.96 19.78 -22.70
CA VAL A 7 -0.76 20.40 -21.39
C VAL A 7 -2.12 20.60 -20.73
N ARG A 8 -2.49 19.68 -19.82
CA ARG A 8 -3.45 20.02 -18.77
C ARG A 8 -2.68 20.78 -17.71
N THR A 9 -2.92 22.08 -17.67
CA THR A 9 -2.47 22.99 -16.61
C THR A 9 -2.76 22.43 -15.22
N GLY A 10 -1.70 22.30 -14.45
CA GLY A 10 -1.67 21.94 -13.04
C GLY A 10 -0.23 21.57 -12.71
N GLY A 11 0.54 22.51 -12.16
CA GLY A 11 1.97 22.38 -11.85
C GLY A 11 2.26 21.25 -10.86
N GLY A 12 2.14 20.01 -11.32
CA GLY A 12 2.39 18.80 -10.55
C GLY A 12 3.84 18.37 -10.68
N LEU A 13 4.41 17.94 -9.56
CA LEU A 13 5.74 17.35 -9.50
C LEU A 13 5.91 16.23 -10.57
N PRO A 14 7.10 16.06 -11.17
CA PRO A 14 7.41 14.93 -12.04
C PRO A 14 7.11 13.58 -11.36
N ALA A 15 6.81 12.53 -12.15
CA ALA A 15 6.44 11.22 -11.60
C ALA A 15 7.54 10.61 -10.71
N ALA A 16 8.80 10.82 -11.06
CA ALA A 16 9.95 10.42 -10.25
C ALA A 16 9.99 11.16 -8.91
N SER A 17 9.77 12.47 -8.91
CA SER A 17 9.72 13.30 -7.70
C SER A 17 8.55 12.90 -6.80
N ARG A 18 7.36 12.66 -7.35
CA ARG A 18 6.20 12.14 -6.60
C ARG A 18 6.52 10.80 -5.96
N THR A 19 7.19 9.90 -6.68
CA THR A 19 7.57 8.59 -6.15
C THR A 19 8.59 8.71 -5.02
N ALA A 20 9.62 9.54 -5.18
CA ALA A 20 10.62 9.81 -4.15
C ALA A 20 10.01 10.43 -2.88
N LEU A 21 8.95 11.24 -3.03
CA LEU A 21 8.26 11.89 -1.92
C LEU A 21 7.30 10.98 -1.15
N ARG A 22 6.91 9.81 -1.68
CA ARG A 22 5.96 8.90 -0.99
C ARG A 22 6.44 8.50 0.39
N GLY A 23 7.70 8.06 0.50
CA GLY A 23 8.28 7.60 1.77
C GLY A 23 8.34 8.72 2.83
N PRO A 24 8.99 9.85 2.55
CA PRO A 24 8.99 11.02 3.43
C PRO A 24 7.57 11.49 3.83
N ALA A 25 6.62 11.52 2.90
CA ALA A 25 5.25 11.92 3.17
C ALA A 25 4.55 10.96 4.16
N VAL A 26 4.65 9.65 3.94
CA VAL A 26 4.06 8.64 4.84
C VAL A 26 4.69 8.70 6.23
N ARG A 27 6.02 8.84 6.33
CA ARG A 27 6.70 9.04 7.63
C ARG A 27 6.21 10.29 8.36
N ARG A 28 6.01 11.40 7.65
CA ARG A 28 5.47 12.63 8.25
C ARG A 28 4.03 12.44 8.76
N LEU A 29 3.18 11.77 8.00
CA LEU A 29 1.81 11.47 8.39
C LEU A 29 1.75 10.51 9.60
N LEU A 30 2.64 9.52 9.66
CA LEU A 30 2.78 8.65 10.83
C LEU A 30 3.21 9.44 12.07
N ALA A 31 4.18 10.36 11.95
CA ALA A 31 4.58 11.22 13.06
C ALA A 31 3.42 12.10 13.56
N LEU A 32 2.59 12.63 12.65
CA LEU A 32 1.36 13.35 13.02
C LEU A 32 0.35 12.45 13.72
N ARG A 33 0.23 11.19 13.29
CA ARG A 33 -0.69 10.21 13.90
C ARG A 33 -0.24 9.80 15.30
N ALA A 34 1.06 9.54 15.49
CA ALA A 34 1.65 9.26 16.79
C ALA A 34 1.41 10.42 17.77
N GLY A 35 1.53 11.67 17.29
CA GLY A 35 1.20 12.86 18.05
C GLY A 35 -0.30 13.17 18.20
N LYS A 36 -1.21 12.30 17.74
CA LYS A 36 -2.69 12.50 17.71
C LYS A 36 -3.14 13.78 16.99
N LYS A 37 -2.36 14.26 16.01
CA LYS A 37 -2.59 15.49 15.22
C LYS A 37 -2.92 15.21 13.75
N LEU A 38 -3.04 13.93 13.36
CA LEU A 38 -3.41 13.56 12.00
C LEU A 38 -4.88 13.89 11.76
N THR A 39 -5.16 14.59 10.66
CA THR A 39 -6.50 14.97 10.23
C THR A 39 -6.72 14.48 8.80
N ALA A 40 -7.98 14.35 8.37
CA ALA A 40 -8.29 14.04 6.98
C ALA A 40 -7.73 15.10 6.00
N GLY A 41 -7.64 16.37 6.43
CA GLY A 41 -7.03 17.44 5.65
C GLY A 41 -5.54 17.19 5.34
N HIS A 42 -4.76 16.71 6.32
CA HIS A 42 -3.36 16.34 6.07
C HIS A 42 -3.23 15.23 5.02
N VAL A 43 -4.14 14.25 5.05
CA VAL A 43 -4.15 13.14 4.09
C VAL A 43 -4.56 13.62 2.70
N ARG A 44 -5.55 14.51 2.60
CA ARG A 44 -5.98 15.11 1.33
C ARG A 44 -4.85 15.90 0.67
N VAL A 45 -4.19 16.79 1.41
CA VAL A 45 -3.06 17.57 0.89
C VAL A 45 -1.93 16.66 0.39
N ALA A 46 -1.61 15.60 1.13
CA ALA A 46 -0.61 14.62 0.70
C ALA A 46 -1.06 13.84 -0.55
N ALA A 47 -2.33 13.47 -0.63
CA ALA A 47 -2.92 12.76 -1.78
C ALA A 47 -2.84 13.62 -3.05
N ASP A 48 -3.23 14.89 -2.96
CA ASP A 48 -3.18 15.86 -4.06
C ASP A 48 -1.74 16.10 -4.54
N ALA A 49 -0.81 16.33 -3.60
CA ALA A 49 0.60 16.56 -3.93
C ALA A 49 1.27 15.34 -4.59
N LEU A 50 0.86 14.13 -4.23
CA LEU A 50 1.39 12.87 -4.76
C LEU A 50 0.62 12.38 -6.01
N GLY A 51 -0.50 13.02 -6.36
CA GLY A 51 -1.36 12.62 -7.47
C GLY A 51 -1.98 11.24 -7.28
N VAL A 52 -2.39 10.90 -6.06
CA VAL A 52 -3.04 9.62 -5.71
C VAL A 52 -4.35 9.87 -4.97
N ALA A 53 -5.26 8.89 -4.93
CA ALA A 53 -6.47 9.01 -4.12
C ALA A 53 -6.17 8.94 -2.60
N GLU A 54 -6.96 9.65 -1.77
CA GLU A 54 -6.85 9.61 -0.30
C GLU A 54 -6.86 8.18 0.26
N ARG A 55 -7.72 7.31 -0.29
CA ARG A 55 -7.80 5.88 0.08
C ARG A 55 -6.45 5.16 -0.04
N THR A 56 -5.64 5.54 -1.03
CA THR A 56 -4.30 4.98 -1.25
C THR A 56 -3.36 5.37 -0.13
N VAL A 57 -3.40 6.63 0.31
CA VAL A 57 -2.58 7.13 1.41
C VAL A 57 -2.98 6.46 2.73
N TRP A 58 -4.28 6.30 3.00
CA TRP A 58 -4.76 5.54 4.16
C TRP A 58 -4.29 4.08 4.14
N ARG A 59 -4.32 3.44 2.97
CA ARG A 59 -3.79 2.07 2.81
C ARG A 59 -2.29 2.01 3.11
N TRP A 60 -1.53 3.00 2.69
CA TRP A 60 -0.09 3.09 3.00
C TRP A 60 0.17 3.30 4.49
N LEU A 61 -0.60 4.15 5.16
CA LEU A 61 -0.50 4.34 6.61
C LEU A 61 -0.79 3.05 7.37
N ALA A 62 -1.86 2.35 7.00
CA ALA A 62 -2.21 1.07 7.62
C ALA A 62 -1.16 -0.03 7.37
N ALA A 63 -0.47 -0.01 6.24
CA ALA A 63 0.63 -0.93 5.96
C ALA A 63 1.88 -0.57 6.77
N ALA A 64 2.24 0.71 6.80
CA ALA A 64 3.41 1.22 7.51
C ALA A 64 3.29 1.12 9.04
N GLU A 65 2.08 1.07 9.58
CA GLU A 65 1.83 0.75 10.99
C GLU A 65 2.11 -0.69 11.37
N ARG A 66 1.98 -1.63 10.42
CA ARG A 66 2.26 -3.05 10.64
C ARG A 66 3.71 -3.40 10.38
N ASP A 67 4.33 -2.67 9.45
CA ASP A 67 5.70 -2.89 9.01
C ASP A 67 6.36 -1.53 8.70
N GLU A 68 7.32 -1.11 9.52
CA GLU A 68 8.04 0.13 9.33
C GLU A 68 8.76 0.19 7.98
N ALA A 69 9.19 -0.95 7.44
CA ALA A 69 9.83 -1.00 6.11
C ALA A 69 8.86 -0.58 4.99
N ALA A 70 7.55 -0.76 5.17
CA ALA A 70 6.54 -0.30 4.22
C ALA A 70 6.45 1.24 4.16
N ALA A 71 6.93 1.96 5.18
CA ALA A 71 7.06 3.42 5.15
C ALA A 71 8.19 3.89 4.21
N ALA A 72 9.19 3.05 3.94
CA ALA A 72 10.35 3.42 3.12
C ALA A 72 10.00 3.50 1.63
N SER A 73 9.10 2.65 1.15
CA SER A 73 8.62 2.65 -0.25
C SER A 73 7.11 2.39 -0.35
N PRO A 74 6.28 3.36 0.07
CA PRO A 74 4.83 3.20 0.03
C PRO A 74 4.31 3.02 -1.39
N GLY A 75 3.52 1.97 -1.60
CA GLY A 75 2.93 1.67 -2.91
C GLY A 75 3.91 1.11 -3.93
N ALA A 76 5.13 0.75 -3.53
CA ALA A 76 5.93 -0.18 -4.30
C ALA A 76 5.17 -1.50 -4.45
N PRO A 77 5.33 -2.22 -5.58
CA PRO A 77 4.82 -3.57 -5.68
C PRO A 77 5.35 -4.42 -4.53
N PRO A 78 4.61 -5.45 -4.10
CA PRO A 78 5.10 -6.40 -3.09
C PRO A 78 6.50 -6.86 -3.48
N ARG A 79 7.42 -6.92 -2.51
CA ARG A 79 8.79 -7.40 -2.74
C ARG A 79 8.71 -8.74 -3.48
N ALA A 80 9.56 -8.97 -4.49
CA ALA A 80 9.61 -10.26 -5.17
C ALA A 80 9.75 -11.38 -4.11
N GLY A 81 8.77 -12.29 -4.06
CA GLY A 81 8.63 -13.31 -3.01
C GLY A 81 7.52 -13.07 -1.96
N ALA A 82 6.87 -11.91 -1.96
CA ALA A 82 5.74 -11.61 -1.07
C ALA A 82 4.38 -12.12 -1.61
N THR A 83 4.36 -12.68 -2.82
CA THR A 83 3.18 -13.34 -3.36
C THR A 83 3.04 -14.74 -2.77
N PHE A 84 1.95 -14.96 -2.06
CA PHE A 84 1.59 -16.29 -1.60
C PHE A 84 1.22 -17.17 -2.81
N THR A 85 2.02 -18.20 -3.05
CA THR A 85 1.74 -19.18 -4.10
C THR A 85 0.92 -20.32 -3.51
N VAL A 86 -0.25 -20.58 -4.09
CA VAL A 86 -1.08 -21.72 -3.67
C VAL A 86 -0.39 -23.00 -4.11
N THR A 87 0.23 -23.71 -3.16
CA THR A 87 0.89 -24.99 -3.40
C THR A 87 -0.14 -26.12 -3.62
N PRO A 88 0.28 -27.28 -4.16
CA PRO A 88 -0.59 -28.47 -4.23
C PRO A 88 -1.17 -28.86 -2.87
N GLU A 89 -0.40 -28.73 -1.79
CA GLU A 89 -0.85 -28.99 -0.42
C GLU A 89 -1.99 -28.05 -0.01
N VAL A 90 -1.85 -26.75 -0.27
CA VAL A 90 -2.91 -25.76 0.02
C VAL A 90 -4.16 -26.03 -0.81
N ARG A 91 -4.02 -26.49 -2.07
CA ARG A 91 -5.16 -26.94 -2.87
C ARG A 91 -5.87 -28.15 -2.24
N GLY A 92 -5.12 -29.12 -1.71
CA GLY A 92 -5.67 -30.27 -0.99
C GLY A 92 -6.46 -29.86 0.26
N LEU A 93 -5.91 -28.94 1.06
CA LEU A 93 -6.61 -28.40 2.23
C LEU A 93 -7.89 -27.64 1.85
N LEU A 94 -7.84 -26.83 0.78
CA LEU A 94 -9.04 -26.16 0.28
C LEU A 94 -10.10 -27.17 -0.17
N ALA A 95 -9.72 -28.28 -0.80
CA ALA A 95 -10.66 -29.33 -1.18
C ALA A 95 -11.28 -30.03 0.05
N LEU A 96 -10.46 -30.38 1.05
CA LEU A 96 -10.93 -30.98 2.31
C LEU A 96 -11.95 -30.09 3.02
N TRP A 97 -11.67 -28.80 3.08
CA TRP A 97 -12.53 -27.80 3.71
C TRP A 97 -13.60 -27.21 2.77
N LYS A 98 -13.80 -27.80 1.58
CA LYS A 98 -14.79 -27.38 0.56
C LYS A 98 -14.73 -25.88 0.23
N GLY A 99 -13.52 -25.32 0.16
CA GLY A 99 -13.26 -23.91 -0.13
C GLY A 99 -13.32 -22.98 1.09
N ASN A 100 -13.46 -23.50 2.32
CA ASN A 100 -13.46 -22.67 3.52
C ASN A 100 -12.04 -22.16 3.85
N VAL A 101 -11.71 -21.00 3.30
CA VAL A 101 -10.39 -20.34 3.47
C VAL A 101 -10.06 -20.07 4.93
N ARG A 102 -11.05 -19.80 5.78
CA ARG A 102 -10.81 -19.51 7.21
C ARG A 102 -10.39 -20.76 7.98
N ALA A 103 -10.97 -21.92 7.64
CA ALA A 103 -10.56 -23.21 8.22
C ALA A 103 -9.15 -23.59 7.77
N VAL A 104 -8.87 -23.45 6.47
CA VAL A 104 -7.52 -23.68 5.92
C VAL A 104 -6.48 -22.77 6.57
N HIS A 105 -6.78 -21.48 6.74
CA HIS A 105 -5.87 -20.55 7.42
C HIS A 105 -5.56 -20.98 8.87
N ARG A 106 -6.57 -21.42 9.63
CA ARG A 106 -6.36 -21.91 11.00
C ARG A 106 -5.44 -23.13 11.02
N GLU A 107 -5.64 -24.06 10.10
CA GLU A 107 -4.82 -25.27 10.01
C GLU A 107 -3.38 -24.96 9.58
N LEU A 108 -3.18 -24.05 8.63
CA LEU A 108 -1.85 -23.59 8.23
C LEU A 108 -1.12 -22.88 9.38
N VAL A 109 -1.83 -22.08 10.19
CA VAL A 109 -1.25 -21.45 11.38
C VAL A 109 -0.83 -22.50 12.41
N LEU A 110 -1.66 -23.53 12.64
CA LEU A 110 -1.32 -24.62 13.58
C LEU A 110 -0.09 -25.41 13.14
N ARG A 111 0.12 -25.61 11.83
CA ARG A 111 1.27 -26.35 11.28
C ARG A 111 2.57 -25.53 11.23
N ALA A 112 2.48 -24.22 11.32
CA ALA A 112 3.63 -23.31 11.29
C ALA A 112 4.23 -23.03 12.68
N CYS A 113 3.61 -23.54 13.74
CA CYS A 113 4.13 -23.56 15.12
C CYS A 113 4.84 -24.88 15.40
#